data_AF-A0A832GGE0-F1
#
_entry.id   AF-A0A832GGE0-F1
#
_cell.length_a   1.000
_cell.length_b   1.000
_cell.length_c   1.000
_cell.angle_alpha   90.00
_cell.angle_beta   90.00
_cell.angle_gamma   90.00
#
_symmetry.space_group_name_H-M   'P 1'
#
loop_
_entity.id
_entity.type
_entity.pdbx_description
1 polymer ?
#
loop_
_entity_poly.entity_id
_entity_poly.type
_entity_poly.pdbx_seq_one_letter_code
_entity_poly.pdbx_strand_id
1 'polypeptide(L)'
;MALLSCATSHQPPPTVSIGTFNIEWLGDGIEPEQKPRTDADYAAIAQLISESGAEVVAVQEIENDSALHRLLRYMPGWHGALSRGEHRQNVGVLYRDG
;
A
#
# COMPACT_ATOMS: atom_id res chain seq x y z
N MET A 1 -18.58 -16.11 -52.65
CA MET A 1 -17.40 -15.30 -52.29
C MET A 1 -17.54 -14.95 -50.83
N ALA A 2 -16.81 -15.64 -49.94
CA ALA A 2 -16.88 -15.39 -48.50
C ALA A 2 -15.82 -14.35 -48.15
N LEU A 3 -16.24 -13.23 -47.59
CA LEU A 3 -15.33 -12.22 -47.02
C LEU A 3 -15.02 -12.66 -45.59
N LEU A 4 -13.77 -13.09 -45.35
CA LEU A 4 -13.23 -13.29 -44.01
C LEU A 4 -12.78 -11.93 -43.47
N SER A 5 -13.46 -11.45 -42.45
CA SER A 5 -13.07 -10.26 -41.67
C SER A 5 -12.33 -10.72 -40.42
N CYS A 6 -11.08 -10.30 -40.25
CA CYS A 6 -10.36 -10.49 -38.99
C CYS A 6 -10.79 -9.39 -38.02
N ALA A 7 -11.61 -9.74 -37.03
CA ALA A 7 -11.83 -8.90 -35.86
C ALA A 7 -10.59 -9.01 -34.97
N THR A 8 -9.65 -8.06 -35.09
CA THR A 8 -8.62 -7.86 -34.06
C THR A 8 -9.33 -7.50 -32.76
N SER A 9 -9.22 -8.35 -31.74
CA SER A 9 -9.71 -8.04 -30.40
C SER A 9 -8.91 -6.85 -29.87
N HIS A 10 -9.52 -5.67 -29.85
CA HIS A 10 -8.96 -4.52 -29.15
C HIS A 10 -9.09 -4.78 -27.65
N GLN A 11 -8.05 -5.33 -27.03
CA GLN A 11 -7.97 -5.36 -25.56
C GLN A 11 -7.73 -3.93 -25.07
N PRO A 12 -8.49 -3.45 -24.08
CA PRO A 12 -8.20 -2.17 -23.47
C PRO A 12 -6.77 -2.17 -22.93
N PRO A 13 -6.08 -1.01 -22.93
CA PRO A 13 -4.75 -0.93 -22.36
C PRO A 13 -4.79 -1.30 -20.87
N PRO A 14 -3.72 -1.88 -20.32
CA PRO A 14 -3.64 -2.18 -18.90
C PRO A 14 -3.82 -0.89 -18.10
N THR A 15 -4.67 -0.94 -17.08
CA THR A 15 -4.93 0.16 -16.15
C THR A 15 -4.30 -0.15 -14.80
N VAL A 16 -3.89 0.89 -14.06
CA VAL A 16 -3.45 0.76 -12.66
C VAL A 16 -4.25 1.73 -11.78
N SER A 17 -4.74 1.24 -10.64
CA SER A 17 -5.40 2.05 -9.62
C SER A 17 -4.39 2.53 -8.56
N ILE A 18 -4.33 3.84 -8.31
CA ILE A 18 -3.40 4.44 -7.36
C ILE A 18 -4.19 5.18 -6.27
N GLY A 19 -3.86 4.89 -5.01
CA GLY A 19 -4.41 5.56 -3.83
C GLY A 19 -3.38 6.36 -3.05
N THR A 20 -3.85 7.21 -2.14
CA THR A 20 -3.02 7.82 -1.09
C THR A 20 -3.70 7.69 0.26
N PHE A 21 -2.92 7.42 1.31
CA PHE A 21 -3.45 7.27 2.66
C PHE A 21 -2.46 7.78 3.71
N ASN A 22 -2.85 8.82 4.44
CA ASN A 22 -2.15 9.22 5.65
C ASN A 22 -2.57 8.28 6.79
N ILE A 23 -1.61 7.53 7.33
CA ILE A 23 -1.84 6.53 8.38
C ILE A 23 -1.50 7.09 9.77
N GLU A 24 -1.51 8.40 9.93
CA GLU A 24 -1.49 9.15 11.19
C GLU A 24 -0.47 8.60 12.21
N TRP A 25 0.81 8.86 11.94
CA TRP A 25 1.96 8.36 12.69
C TRP A 25 1.91 6.85 13.01
N LEU A 26 2.19 6.01 12.03
CA LEU A 26 2.39 4.57 12.22
C LEU A 26 3.75 4.32 12.89
N GLY A 27 3.74 4.09 14.20
CA GLY A 27 4.92 3.75 15.01
C GLY A 27 5.35 2.28 14.87
N ASP A 28 6.42 1.89 15.56
CA ASP A 28 6.95 0.53 15.56
C ASP A 28 6.64 -0.26 16.85
N GLY A 29 5.84 0.30 17.77
CA GLY A 29 5.52 -0.30 19.06
C GLY A 29 6.60 -0.19 20.12
N ILE A 30 7.66 0.61 19.91
CA ILE A 30 8.72 0.82 20.88
C ILE A 30 8.44 2.11 21.67
N GLU A 31 8.36 1.99 22.99
CA GLU A 31 8.08 3.13 23.88
C GLU A 31 9.25 4.12 23.96
N PRO A 32 8.99 5.44 24.06
CA PRO A 32 7.67 6.07 24.04
C PRO A 32 7.09 6.19 22.63
N GLU A 33 5.89 5.66 22.42
CA GLU A 33 5.17 5.82 21.14
C GLU A 33 4.51 7.20 21.03
N GLN A 34 4.61 7.82 19.85
CA GLN A 34 3.89 9.06 19.56
C GLN A 34 2.38 8.83 19.45
N LYS A 35 1.99 7.69 18.88
CA LYS A 35 0.62 7.22 18.80
C LYS A 35 0.58 5.70 19.02
N PRO A 36 0.25 5.24 20.25
CA PRO A 36 0.16 3.81 20.54
C PRO A 36 -0.83 3.10 19.61
N ARG A 37 -0.45 1.94 19.09
CA ARG A 37 -1.31 1.10 18.25
C ARG A 37 -1.33 -0.35 18.69
N THR A 38 -2.52 -0.91 18.70
CA THR A 38 -2.75 -2.34 18.90
C THR A 38 -2.60 -3.10 17.58
N ASP A 39 -2.37 -4.40 17.64
CA ASP A 39 -2.35 -5.27 16.46
C ASP A 39 -3.68 -5.21 15.66
N ALA A 40 -4.80 -4.93 16.32
CA ALA A 40 -6.09 -4.74 15.66
C ALA A 40 -6.11 -3.46 14.80
N ASP A 41 -5.40 -2.40 15.21
CA ASP A 41 -5.28 -1.17 14.42
C ASP A 41 -4.50 -1.41 13.13
N TYR A 42 -3.39 -2.16 13.19
CA TYR A 42 -2.63 -2.55 12.00
C TYR A 42 -3.47 -3.38 11.03
N ALA A 43 -4.22 -4.35 11.56
CA ALA A 43 -5.13 -5.18 10.75
C ALA A 43 -6.23 -4.33 10.08
N ALA A 44 -6.81 -3.37 10.80
CA ALA A 44 -7.82 -2.47 10.25
C ALA A 44 -7.25 -1.56 9.15
N ILE A 45 -6.04 -1.02 9.33
CA ILE A 45 -5.35 -0.22 8.31
C ILE A 45 -5.10 -1.06 7.05
N ALA A 46 -4.57 -2.28 7.21
CA ALA A 46 -4.34 -3.21 6.12
C ALA A 46 -5.64 -3.55 5.37
N GLN A 47 -6.72 -3.78 6.11
CA GLN A 47 -8.04 -4.04 5.54
C GLN A 47 -8.55 -2.86 4.72
N LEU A 48 -8.45 -1.63 5.23
CA LEU A 48 -8.85 -0.42 4.50
C LEU A 48 -8.06 -0.23 3.19
N ILE A 49 -6.75 -0.50 3.21
CA ILE A 49 -5.92 -0.47 2.00
C ILE A 49 -6.41 -1.51 0.99
N SER A 50 -6.71 -2.73 1.43
CA SER A 50 -7.24 -3.78 0.55
C SER A 50 -8.62 -3.43 -0.04
N GLU A 51 -9.53 -2.90 0.79
CA GLU A 51 -10.89 -2.51 0.39
C GLU A 51 -10.91 -1.31 -0.56
N SER A 52 -9.85 -0.47 -0.56
CA SER A 52 -9.73 0.66 -1.48
C SER A 52 -9.67 0.24 -2.96
N GLY A 53 -9.30 -1.01 -3.25
CA GLY A 53 -9.09 -1.50 -4.61
C GLY A 53 -7.89 -0.89 -5.34
N ALA A 54 -7.05 -0.12 -4.63
CA ALA A 54 -5.80 0.38 -5.18
C ALA A 54 -4.79 -0.76 -5.36
N GLU A 55 -4.00 -0.66 -6.42
CA GLU A 55 -2.89 -1.57 -6.72
C GLU A 55 -1.56 -1.01 -6.22
N VAL A 56 -1.48 0.32 -6.15
CA VAL A 56 -0.38 1.06 -5.56
C VAL A 56 -0.94 2.10 -4.59
N VAL A 57 -0.38 2.20 -3.38
CA VAL A 57 -0.80 3.19 -2.39
C VAL A 57 0.40 3.98 -1.89
N ALA A 58 0.36 5.29 -2.07
CA ALA A 58 1.27 6.20 -1.40
C ALA A 58 0.81 6.39 0.05
N VAL A 59 1.65 6.07 1.01
CA VAL A 59 1.32 6.14 2.44
C VAL A 59 2.15 7.23 3.11
N GLN A 60 1.56 7.95 4.06
CA GLN A 60 2.24 9.02 4.80
C GLN A 60 2.30 8.73 6.30
N GLU A 61 3.24 9.40 6.97
CA GLU A 61 3.47 9.34 8.41
C GLU A 61 3.87 7.96 8.94
N ILE A 62 4.78 7.28 8.24
CA ILE A 62 5.36 6.03 8.75
C ILE A 62 6.64 6.33 9.50
N GLU A 63 6.77 5.82 10.72
CA GLU A 63 7.89 6.17 11.57
C GLU A 63 9.23 5.67 11.03
N ASN A 64 9.29 4.40 10.63
CA ASN A 64 10.51 3.72 10.20
C ASN A 64 10.19 2.39 9.49
N ASP A 65 11.22 1.69 9.01
CA ASP A 65 11.07 0.39 8.33
C ASP A 65 10.40 -0.68 9.21
N SER A 66 10.64 -0.68 10.52
CA SER A 66 10.00 -1.62 11.44
C SER A 66 8.48 -1.42 11.50
N ALA A 67 8.02 -0.17 11.54
CA ALA A 67 6.59 0.17 11.47
C ALA A 67 5.95 -0.29 10.15
N LEU A 68 6.62 -0.04 9.02
CA LEU A 68 6.18 -0.54 7.71
C LEU A 68 6.08 -2.08 7.70
N HIS A 69 7.12 -2.77 8.17
CA HIS A 69 7.12 -4.24 8.20
C HIS A 69 6.00 -4.78 9.10
N ARG A 70 5.69 -4.12 10.23
CA ARG A 70 4.57 -4.52 11.09
C ARG A 70 3.24 -4.48 10.34
N LEU A 71 2.99 -3.45 9.53
CA LEU A 71 1.80 -3.35 8.68
C LEU A 71 1.79 -4.44 7.59
N LEU A 72 2.92 -4.64 6.90
CA LEU A 72 3.02 -5.64 5.82
C LEU A 72 2.75 -7.08 6.29
N ARG A 73 2.92 -7.41 7.57
CA ARG A 73 2.53 -8.72 8.12
C ARG A 73 1.03 -9.04 7.94
N TYR A 74 0.18 -8.03 7.82
CA TYR A 74 -1.26 -8.18 7.60
C TYR A 74 -1.65 -8.09 6.11
N MET A 75 -0.67 -7.90 5.22
CA MET A 75 -0.88 -7.66 3.79
C MET A 75 -0.09 -8.66 2.94
N PRO A 76 -0.45 -9.96 2.95
CA PRO A 76 0.26 -10.96 2.15
C PRO A 76 0.18 -10.62 0.65
N GLY A 77 1.31 -10.74 -0.05
CA GLY A 77 1.43 -10.37 -1.48
C GLY A 77 1.62 -8.86 -1.73
N TRP A 78 1.80 -8.07 -0.67
CA TRP A 78 2.16 -6.66 -0.77
C TRP A 78 3.63 -6.44 -0.41
N HIS A 79 4.21 -5.46 -1.10
CA HIS A 79 5.55 -4.95 -0.89
C HIS A 79 5.47 -3.48 -0.52
N GLY A 80 6.49 -2.99 0.18
CA GLY A 80 6.58 -1.61 0.62
C GLY A 80 8.00 -1.07 0.52
N ALA A 81 8.11 0.23 0.25
CA ALA A 81 9.36 0.98 0.35
C ALA A 81 9.12 2.31 1.05
N LEU A 82 10.10 2.77 1.85
CA LEU A 82 10.06 4.08 2.52
C LEU A 82 11.05 5.06 1.91
N SER A 83 10.70 6.34 1.97
CA SER A 83 11.61 7.46 1.72
C SER A 83 12.77 7.42 2.72
N ARG A 84 13.97 7.81 2.28
CA ARG A 84 15.12 8.00 3.16
C ARG A 84 15.13 9.43 3.69
N GLY A 85 15.19 9.59 5.01
CA GLY A 85 15.26 10.88 5.69
C GLY A 85 15.60 10.71 7.17
N GLU A 86 15.92 11.81 7.85
CA GLU A 86 16.25 11.81 9.29
C GLU A 86 15.04 12.08 10.20
N HIS A 87 13.84 12.20 9.62
CA HIS A 87 12.60 12.46 10.36
C HIS A 87 11.79 11.19 10.63
N ARG A 88 10.97 11.22 11.68
CA ARG A 88 10.10 10.11 12.12
C ARG A 88 8.71 10.10 11.46
N GLN A 89 8.53 10.82 10.35
CA GLN A 89 7.29 10.81 9.56
C GLN A 89 7.64 10.65 8.07
N ASN A 90 7.85 9.41 7.67
CA ASN A 90 8.28 9.07 6.33
C ASN A 90 7.09 8.82 5.40
N VAL A 91 7.34 9.03 4.11
CA VAL A 91 6.42 8.64 3.04
C VAL A 91 6.83 7.25 2.55
N GLY A 92 5.86 6.41 2.23
CA GLY A 92 6.09 5.11 1.64
C GLY A 92 5.26 4.88 0.39
N VAL A 93 5.61 3.84 -0.35
CA VAL A 93 4.82 3.28 -1.44
C VAL A 93 4.58 1.82 -1.16
N LEU A 94 3.32 1.42 -1.13
CA LEU A 94 2.86 0.03 -1.07
C LEU A 94 2.39 -0.40 -2.45
N TYR A 95 2.69 -1.63 -2.86
CA TYR A 95 2.20 -2.21 -4.10
C TYR A 95 2.01 -3.71 -3.95
N ARG A 96 1.02 -4.27 -4.65
CA ARG A 96 0.80 -5.72 -4.69
C ARG A 96 1.38 -6.34 -5.95
N ASP A 97 1.69 -7.63 -5.87
CA ASP A 97 2.00 -8.42 -7.07
C ASP A 97 0.82 -8.36 -8.07
N GLY A 98 1.16 -8.37 -9.37
CA GLY A 98 0.21 -8.38 -10.48
C GLY A 98 -0.29 -9.78 -10.83
#